data_AF-A0A699L5N7-F1
#
_entry.id   AF-A0A699L5N7-F1
#
_cell.length_a   1.000
_cell.length_b   1.000
_cell.length_c   1.000
_cell.angle_alpha   90.00
_cell.angle_beta   90.00
_cell.angle_gamma   90.00
#
_symmetry.space_group_name_H-M   'P 1'
#
loop_
_entity.id
_entity.type
_entity.pdbx_description
1 polymer ?
#
loop_
_entity_poly.entity_id
_entity_poly.type
_entity_poly.pdbx_seq_one_letter_code
_entity_poly.pdbx_strand_id
1 'polypeptide(L)'
;KLTEALILIAPDWDMPFELMCDASDFAIGAILGQRQEKHFRPIHYASNTMTEAESNYTTTEKEMLAVVYAFEKFRSYLIMNKSIVYTDYSALKYLFAKKDSKARLLRHVVPTENKFFKDVKHDFWDDPFLLKICADQVIQRCVHGQEAIDILKACHYGPNGGHHGPNYTAKNVFNSGFYWPTIYRDAQDLVKNCDVCQRQGKSSQRDEMPQNSIQVCEIFDVLGIDFMGPFSSSRENKYILVAVDYLTKWVEAKALPTNDARVVCKFLKNLFAIFGTPGALSVIEECTYLKSRWSGPFTISHVFPYGTVKLSKPDGPNFKVNGHRLKHYFGEDIPKMVVPDLQTFPKDH
;
A
#
# COMPACT_ATOMS: atom_id res chain seq x y z
N LYS A 1 -34.51 24.48 31.03
CA LYS A 1 -33.61 25.47 30.39
C LYS A 1 -33.23 24.91 29.03
N LEU A 2 -33.74 25.48 27.94
CA LEU A 2 -33.49 25.08 26.55
C LEU A 2 -33.02 26.31 25.78
N THR A 3 -31.81 26.81 26.05
CA THR A 3 -31.30 28.04 25.44
C THR A 3 -29.77 28.09 25.41
N GLU A 4 -29.13 27.03 24.91
CA GLU A 4 -27.75 27.12 24.41
C GLU A 4 -27.68 26.33 23.10
N ALA A 5 -27.09 26.92 22.06
CA ALA A 5 -26.92 26.24 20.77
C ALA A 5 -25.99 25.04 20.97
N LEU A 6 -26.48 23.84 20.66
CA LEU A 6 -25.67 22.63 20.75
C LEU A 6 -24.54 22.70 19.72
N ILE A 7 -23.30 22.73 20.21
CA ILE A 7 -22.10 22.77 19.39
C ILE A 7 -21.84 21.37 18.84
N LEU A 8 -21.69 21.26 17.52
CA LEU A 8 -21.27 20.01 16.88
C LEU A 8 -19.84 19.67 17.28
N ILE A 9 -19.60 18.40 17.60
CA ILE A 9 -18.26 17.91 17.94
C ILE A 9 -17.70 17.02 16.83
N ALA A 10 -16.37 16.95 16.77
CA ALA A 10 -15.69 15.95 15.96
C ALA A 10 -15.95 14.54 16.53
N PRO A 11 -16.11 13.51 15.68
CA PRO A 11 -16.31 12.14 16.12
C PRO A 11 -15.04 11.60 16.78
N ASP A 12 -15.20 10.90 17.91
CA ASP A 12 -14.18 10.07 18.53
C ASP A 12 -14.37 8.61 18.10
N TRP A 13 -13.49 8.08 17.26
CA TRP A 13 -13.67 6.75 16.67
C TRP A 13 -13.54 5.59 17.67
N ASP A 14 -13.01 5.83 18.86
CA ASP A 14 -12.90 4.82 19.92
C ASP A 14 -14.19 4.69 20.76
N MET A 15 -15.15 5.61 20.56
CA MET A 15 -16.40 5.66 21.32
C MET A 15 -17.60 5.20 20.48
N PRO A 16 -18.60 4.51 21.09
CA PRO A 16 -19.78 4.05 20.37
C PRO A 16 -20.63 5.24 19.89
N PHE A 17 -21.16 5.13 18.68
CA PHE A 17 -22.09 6.12 18.14
C PHE A 17 -23.50 5.91 18.71
N GLU A 18 -24.18 7.00 19.03
CA GLU A 18 -25.58 7.02 19.45
C GLU A 18 -26.42 7.70 18.35
N LEU A 19 -27.46 7.01 17.90
CA LEU A 19 -28.46 7.53 16.95
C LEU A 19 -29.75 7.80 17.70
N MET A 20 -30.32 8.99 17.52
CA MET A 20 -31.66 9.31 17.97
C MET A 20 -32.52 9.54 16.73
N CYS A 21 -33.59 8.76 16.57
CA CYS A 21 -34.48 8.84 15.42
C CYS A 21 -35.89 9.22 15.89
N ASP A 22 -36.57 10.03 15.08
CA ASP A 22 -37.93 10.49 15.34
C ASP A 22 -38.68 10.64 14.01
N ALA A 23 -39.99 10.41 14.03
CA ALA A 23 -40.86 10.56 12.87
C ALA A 23 -42.12 11.36 13.22
N SER A 24 -42.45 12.31 12.35
CA SER A 24 -43.71 13.05 12.40
C SER A 24 -44.60 12.66 11.22
N ASP A 25 -45.78 13.25 11.12
CA ASP A 25 -46.68 13.03 9.97
C ASP A 25 -46.16 13.61 8.66
N PHE A 26 -45.16 14.50 8.71
CA PHE A 26 -44.67 15.25 7.55
C PHE A 26 -43.19 15.04 7.26
N ALA A 27 -42.40 14.64 8.26
CA ALA A 27 -40.95 14.56 8.16
C ALA A 27 -40.38 13.51 9.10
N ILE A 28 -39.23 12.96 8.72
CA ILE A 28 -38.40 12.09 9.54
C ILE A 28 -37.12 12.83 9.95
N GLY A 29 -36.63 12.57 11.15
CA GLY A 29 -35.45 13.19 11.73
C GLY A 29 -34.50 12.16 12.36
N ALA A 30 -33.21 12.46 12.32
CA ALA A 30 -32.18 11.67 12.97
C ALA A 30 -31.02 12.53 13.46
N ILE A 31 -30.47 12.19 14.62
CA ILE A 31 -29.31 12.85 15.22
C ILE A 31 -28.25 11.77 15.48
N LEU A 32 -27.07 11.95 14.89
CA LEU A 32 -25.87 11.19 15.22
C LEU A 32 -25.10 11.95 16.30
N GLY A 33 -24.71 11.27 17.36
CA GLY A 33 -23.88 11.84 18.41
C GLY A 33 -23.12 10.78 19.19
N GLN A 34 -22.42 11.23 20.24
CA GLN A 34 -21.71 10.36 21.17
C GLN A 34 -21.91 10.85 22.59
N ARG A 35 -21.89 9.91 23.55
CA ARG A 35 -22.00 10.25 24.97
C ARG A 35 -20.62 10.46 25.56
N GLN A 36 -20.29 11.71 25.86
CA GLN A 36 -19.05 12.11 26.51
C GLN A 36 -19.38 12.66 27.90
N GLU A 37 -18.71 12.16 28.94
CA GLU A 37 -18.92 12.61 30.32
C GLU A 37 -20.41 12.63 30.73
N LYS A 38 -21.16 11.61 30.30
CA LYS A 38 -22.62 11.43 30.49
C LYS A 38 -23.53 12.39 29.69
N HIS A 39 -22.98 13.33 28.93
CA HIS A 39 -23.74 14.24 28.08
C HIS A 39 -23.75 13.75 26.64
N PHE A 40 -24.93 13.73 26.02
CA PHE A 40 -25.04 13.47 24.58
C PHE A 40 -24.54 14.69 23.82
N ARG A 41 -23.50 14.50 23.01
CA ARG A 41 -22.94 15.54 22.16
C ARG A 41 -23.22 15.20 20.69
N PRO A 42 -23.98 16.05 19.98
CA PRO A 42 -24.33 15.81 18.59
C PRO A 42 -23.12 16.01 17.67
N ILE A 43 -23.00 15.14 16.67
CA ILE A 43 -22.00 15.19 15.60
C ILE A 43 -22.66 15.63 14.30
N HIS A 44 -23.87 15.13 14.01
CA HIS A 44 -24.57 15.44 12.77
C HIS A 44 -26.09 15.33 12.93
N TYR A 45 -26.81 16.33 12.40
CA TYR A 45 -28.28 16.33 12.30
C TYR A 45 -28.71 16.00 10.88
N ALA A 46 -29.77 15.22 10.73
CA ALA A 46 -30.35 14.92 9.44
C ALA A 46 -31.88 14.89 9.53
N SER A 47 -32.54 15.40 8.51
CA SER A 47 -34.00 15.33 8.39
C SER A 47 -34.38 15.24 6.93
N ASN A 48 -35.53 14.62 6.66
CA ASN A 48 -36.11 14.58 5.33
C ASN A 48 -37.62 14.74 5.41
N THR A 49 -38.19 15.49 4.46
CA THR A 49 -39.64 15.60 4.30
C THR A 49 -40.15 14.31 3.66
N MET A 50 -41.26 13.77 4.17
CA MET A 50 -41.85 12.55 3.65
C MET A 50 -42.54 12.82 2.32
N THR A 51 -42.55 11.83 1.44
CA THR A 51 -43.38 11.83 0.24
C THR A 51 -44.86 11.63 0.59
N GLU A 52 -45.76 11.91 -0.36
CA GLU A 52 -47.20 11.67 -0.16
C GLU A 52 -47.50 10.20 0.17
N ALA A 53 -46.78 9.25 -0.45
CA ALA A 53 -46.91 7.83 -0.16
C ALA A 53 -46.44 7.48 1.26
N GLU A 54 -45.28 7.98 1.69
CA GLU A 54 -44.73 7.75 3.03
C GLU A 54 -45.57 8.41 4.13
N SER A 55 -46.20 9.56 3.83
CA SER A 55 -47.06 10.27 4.79
C SER A 55 -48.29 9.45 5.19
N ASN A 56 -48.72 8.52 4.33
CA ASN A 56 -49.83 7.59 4.58
C ASN A 56 -49.42 6.36 5.41
N TYR A 57 -48.14 6.20 5.74
CA TYR A 57 -47.67 5.10 6.58
C TYR A 57 -48.22 5.19 8.01
N THR A 58 -48.41 4.03 8.62
CA THR A 58 -48.75 3.93 10.05
C THR A 58 -47.62 4.48 10.91
N THR A 59 -47.91 4.89 12.15
CA THR A 59 -46.89 5.41 13.08
C THR A 59 -45.70 4.46 13.23
N THR A 60 -45.94 3.15 13.33
CA THR A 60 -44.85 2.15 13.40
C THR A 60 -43.96 2.14 12.15
N GLU A 61 -44.56 2.29 10.97
CA GLU A 61 -43.84 2.31 9.70
C GLU A 61 -43.05 3.62 9.53
N LYS A 62 -43.61 4.76 9.96
CA LYS A 62 -42.93 6.07 9.98
C LYS A 62 -41.71 6.05 10.91
N GLU A 63 -41.85 5.52 12.12
CA GLU A 63 -40.75 5.34 13.08
C GLU A 63 -39.64 4.44 12.51
N MET A 64 -40.03 3.35 11.86
CA MET A 64 -39.07 2.46 11.21
C MET A 64 -38.36 3.14 10.05
N LEU A 65 -39.07 3.96 9.26
CA LEU A 65 -38.50 4.72 8.17
C LEU A 65 -37.47 5.74 8.66
N ALA A 66 -37.71 6.41 9.80
CA ALA A 66 -36.72 7.30 10.42
C ALA A 66 -35.42 6.56 10.80
N VAL A 67 -35.53 5.35 11.34
CA VAL A 67 -34.36 4.49 11.62
C VAL A 67 -33.61 4.13 10.33
N VAL A 68 -34.33 3.69 9.29
CA VAL A 68 -33.73 3.34 7.99
C VAL A 68 -33.00 4.54 7.38
N TYR A 69 -33.64 5.70 7.38
CA TYR A 69 -33.07 6.96 6.90
C TYR A 69 -31.79 7.32 7.66
N ALA A 70 -31.78 7.16 8.98
CA ALA A 70 -30.61 7.44 9.80
C ALA A 70 -29.42 6.53 9.44
N PHE A 71 -29.65 5.22 9.26
CA PHE A 71 -28.60 4.28 8.87
C PHE A 71 -28.01 4.59 7.49
N GLU A 72 -28.83 5.06 6.55
CA GLU A 72 -28.36 5.45 5.23
C GLU A 72 -27.60 6.76 5.27
N LYS A 73 -28.14 7.77 5.94
CA LYS A 73 -27.53 9.08 6.01
C LYS A 73 -26.18 9.05 6.73
N PHE A 74 -26.06 8.24 7.77
CA PHE A 74 -24.86 8.13 8.60
C PHE A 74 -24.05 6.87 8.30
N ARG A 75 -24.27 6.22 7.15
CA ARG A 75 -23.61 4.96 6.77
C ARG A 75 -22.09 4.99 6.95
N SER A 76 -21.44 6.10 6.62
CA SER A 76 -19.98 6.27 6.77
C SER A 76 -19.49 6.23 8.22
N TYR A 77 -20.33 6.59 9.18
CA TYR A 77 -20.00 6.59 10.61
C TYR A 77 -20.33 5.24 11.27
N LEU A 78 -21.41 4.61 10.83
CA LEU A 78 -21.98 3.41 11.48
C LEU A 78 -21.34 2.10 11.00
N ILE A 79 -20.78 2.08 9.78
CA ILE A 79 -20.14 0.88 9.25
C ILE A 79 -18.97 0.47 10.14
N MET A 80 -18.97 -0.79 10.59
CA MET A 80 -17.97 -1.41 11.45
C MET A 80 -17.81 -0.79 12.86
N ASN A 81 -18.67 0.13 13.26
CA ASN A 81 -18.64 0.73 14.60
C ASN A 81 -19.86 0.33 15.42
N LYS A 82 -19.65 0.06 16.71
CA LYS A 82 -20.76 -0.22 17.63
C LYS A 82 -21.66 1.01 17.71
N SER A 83 -22.93 0.81 17.34
CA SER A 83 -23.91 1.88 17.24
C SER A 83 -25.15 1.55 18.07
N ILE A 84 -25.64 2.51 18.84
CA ILE A 84 -26.80 2.38 19.74
C ILE A 84 -27.92 3.26 19.17
N VAL A 85 -29.08 2.66 18.88
CA VAL A 85 -30.25 3.39 18.38
C VAL A 85 -31.23 3.64 19.52
N TYR A 86 -31.53 4.91 19.75
CA TYR A 86 -32.58 5.39 20.64
C TYR A 86 -33.79 5.80 19.79
N THR A 87 -34.92 5.20 20.11
CA THR A 87 -36.25 5.53 19.59
C THR A 87 -37.19 5.55 20.79
N ASP A 88 -38.13 6.50 20.78
CA ASP A 88 -39.17 6.63 21.80
C ASP A 88 -40.32 5.62 21.58
N TYR A 89 -40.35 4.95 20.42
CA TYR A 89 -41.37 3.97 20.09
C TYR A 89 -41.02 2.57 20.60
N SER A 90 -41.48 2.28 21.82
CA SER A 90 -41.24 1.01 22.53
C SER A 90 -41.60 -0.27 21.74
N ALA A 91 -42.54 -0.20 20.80
CA ALA A 91 -42.94 -1.36 20.01
C ALA A 91 -41.84 -1.82 19.05
N LEU A 92 -40.94 -0.93 18.61
CA LEU A 92 -39.76 -1.31 17.82
C LEU A 92 -38.85 -2.25 18.61
N LYS A 93 -38.70 -2.06 19.93
CA LYS A 93 -37.90 -2.96 20.78
C LYS A 93 -38.39 -4.40 20.72
N TYR A 94 -39.71 -4.60 20.76
CA TYR A 94 -40.33 -5.92 20.61
C TYR A 94 -40.25 -6.46 19.19
N LEU A 95 -40.35 -5.58 18.19
CA LEU A 95 -40.28 -5.92 16.78
C LEU A 95 -38.88 -6.41 16.37
N PHE A 96 -37.84 -5.77 16.91
CA PHE A 96 -36.45 -6.20 16.75
C PHE A 96 -36.11 -7.47 17.54
N ALA A 97 -36.92 -7.87 18.52
CA ALA A 97 -36.75 -9.13 19.25
C ALA A 97 -37.34 -10.35 18.52
N LYS A 98 -38.35 -10.17 17.65
CA LYS A 98 -38.94 -11.27 16.88
C LYS A 98 -38.17 -11.53 15.56
N LYS A 99 -37.66 -12.75 15.38
CA LYS A 99 -36.88 -13.14 14.17
C LYS A 99 -37.68 -12.98 12.86
N ASP A 100 -38.96 -13.35 12.82
CA ASP A 100 -39.76 -13.38 11.59
C ASP A 100 -40.51 -12.07 11.26
N SER A 101 -40.71 -11.18 12.24
CA SER A 101 -41.45 -9.91 12.05
C SER A 101 -40.65 -8.88 11.25
N LYS A 102 -39.31 -8.93 11.37
CA LYS A 102 -38.37 -8.03 10.72
C LYS A 102 -38.52 -8.05 9.20
N ALA A 103 -38.56 -9.25 8.62
CA ALA A 103 -38.52 -9.42 7.17
C ALA A 103 -39.78 -8.91 6.46
N ARG A 104 -40.97 -9.05 7.08
CA ARG A 104 -42.24 -8.60 6.48
C ARG A 104 -42.42 -7.09 6.57
N LEU A 105 -42.06 -6.48 7.70
CA LEU A 105 -42.18 -5.04 7.91
C LEU A 105 -41.09 -4.26 7.15
N LEU A 106 -39.85 -4.75 7.15
CA LEU A 106 -38.79 -4.18 6.29
C LEU A 106 -39.16 -4.23 4.81
N ARG A 107 -39.91 -5.23 4.35
CA ARG A 107 -40.35 -5.34 2.95
C ARG A 107 -41.48 -4.36 2.59
N HIS A 108 -42.27 -3.91 3.57
CA HIS A 108 -43.34 -2.92 3.38
C HIS A 108 -42.83 -1.48 3.50
N VAL A 109 -41.97 -1.21 4.50
CA VAL A 109 -41.44 0.12 4.80
C VAL A 109 -40.28 0.52 3.89
N VAL A 110 -39.53 -0.47 3.38
CA VAL A 110 -38.37 -0.22 2.52
C VAL A 110 -38.73 -0.68 1.11
N PRO A 111 -39.06 0.25 0.19
CA PRO A 111 -39.16 -0.07 -1.23
C PRO A 111 -37.90 -0.82 -1.64
N THR A 112 -38.09 -1.87 -2.44
CA THR A 112 -37.16 -2.96 -2.76
C THR A 112 -35.84 -2.53 -3.43
N GLU A 113 -35.05 -1.64 -2.85
CA GLU A 113 -33.78 -1.19 -3.43
C GLU A 113 -32.69 -0.75 -2.43
N ASN A 114 -32.91 -0.83 -1.10
CA ASN A 114 -31.85 -0.46 -0.15
C ASN A 114 -30.75 -1.51 -0.07
N LYS A 115 -29.64 -1.20 -0.74
CA LYS A 115 -28.36 -1.93 -0.73
C LYS A 115 -27.93 -2.28 0.70
N PHE A 116 -28.15 -1.39 1.67
CA PHE A 116 -27.81 -1.63 3.08
C PHE A 116 -28.49 -2.88 3.66
N PHE A 117 -29.81 -3.03 3.54
CA PHE A 117 -30.50 -4.21 4.07
C PHE A 117 -30.30 -5.47 3.22
N LYS A 118 -29.98 -5.33 1.93
CA LYS A 118 -29.48 -6.47 1.12
C LYS A 118 -28.12 -6.95 1.65
N ASP A 119 -27.22 -6.04 1.96
CA ASP A 119 -25.88 -6.34 2.49
C ASP A 119 -25.97 -6.98 3.91
N VAL A 120 -26.82 -6.44 4.79
CA VAL A 120 -26.98 -6.89 6.19
C VAL A 120 -27.67 -8.26 6.31
N LYS A 121 -28.42 -8.74 5.29
CA LYS A 121 -29.03 -10.09 5.33
C LYS A 121 -28.01 -11.21 5.51
N HIS A 122 -26.77 -10.98 5.09
CA HIS A 122 -25.68 -11.92 5.20
C HIS A 122 -24.89 -11.74 6.50
N ASP A 123 -25.23 -10.75 7.32
CA ASP A 123 -24.54 -10.45 8.57
C ASP A 123 -25.49 -10.76 9.75
N PHE A 124 -24.99 -11.45 10.77
CA PHE A 124 -25.75 -11.71 12.00
C PHE A 124 -24.87 -11.55 13.23
N TRP A 125 -25.48 -11.13 14.33
CA TRP A 125 -24.79 -10.93 15.60
C TRP A 125 -25.01 -12.15 16.50
N ASP A 126 -23.91 -12.75 16.96
CA ASP A 126 -23.89 -13.76 18.00
C ASP A 126 -22.90 -13.30 19.07
N ASP A 127 -23.42 -12.71 20.13
CA ASP A 127 -22.66 -11.90 21.09
C ASP A 127 -21.44 -12.66 21.64
N PRO A 128 -20.21 -12.11 21.56
CA PRO A 128 -19.81 -10.73 21.20
C PRO A 128 -19.45 -10.48 19.72
N PHE A 129 -19.71 -11.44 18.83
CA PHE A 129 -19.17 -11.45 17.48
C PHE A 129 -20.19 -11.06 16.40
N LEU A 130 -19.72 -10.26 15.45
CA LEU A 130 -20.37 -10.09 14.17
C LEU A 130 -19.92 -11.22 13.24
N LEU A 131 -20.87 -11.95 12.67
CA LEU A 131 -20.64 -13.07 11.77
C LEU A 131 -21.22 -12.74 10.39
N LYS A 132 -20.52 -13.15 9.33
CA LYS A 132 -20.93 -12.97 7.93
C LYS A 132 -21.03 -14.32 7.23
N ILE A 133 -22.14 -14.54 6.54
CA ILE A 133 -22.37 -15.68 5.64
C ILE A 133 -21.82 -15.29 4.27
N CYS A 134 -20.72 -15.92 3.88
CA CYS A 134 -20.10 -15.70 2.58
C CYS A 134 -20.85 -16.40 1.44
N ALA A 135 -20.47 -16.11 0.20
CA ALA A 135 -21.12 -16.68 -0.99
C ALA A 135 -21.05 -18.21 -1.03
N ASP A 136 -20.01 -18.78 -0.44
CA ASP A 136 -19.78 -20.22 -0.25
C ASP A 136 -20.56 -20.82 0.94
N GLN A 137 -21.43 -20.04 1.58
CA GLN A 137 -22.19 -20.39 2.80
C GLN A 137 -21.32 -20.62 4.03
N VAL A 138 -20.03 -20.28 3.98
CA VAL A 138 -19.15 -20.34 5.14
C VAL A 138 -19.40 -19.13 6.02
N ILE A 139 -19.50 -19.37 7.33
CA ILE A 139 -19.67 -18.32 8.34
C ILE A 139 -18.28 -17.84 8.73
N GLN A 140 -18.02 -16.54 8.57
CA GLN A 140 -16.77 -15.89 8.94
C GLN A 140 -17.01 -14.84 10.00
N ARG A 141 -16.11 -14.74 10.97
CA ARG A 141 -16.12 -13.69 11.98
C ARG A 141 -15.58 -12.39 11.39
N CYS A 142 -16.37 -11.34 11.49
CA CYS A 142 -15.94 -9.99 11.13
C CYS A 142 -14.95 -9.47 12.17
N VAL A 143 -13.81 -8.98 11.69
CA VAL A 143 -12.73 -8.44 12.54
C VAL A 143 -12.38 -7.02 12.08
N HIS A 144 -11.91 -6.16 12.98
CA HIS A 144 -11.48 -4.80 12.66
C HIS A 144 -10.33 -4.34 13.56
N GLY A 145 -9.74 -3.19 13.23
CA GLY A 145 -8.69 -2.55 14.02
C GLY A 145 -7.43 -3.39 14.18
N GLN A 146 -6.84 -3.36 15.37
CA GLN A 146 -5.57 -4.04 15.67
C GLN A 146 -5.67 -5.56 15.51
N GLU A 147 -6.79 -6.17 15.87
CA GLU A 147 -7.00 -7.62 15.73
C GLU A 147 -6.86 -8.08 14.27
N ALA A 148 -7.38 -7.31 13.31
CA ALA A 148 -7.27 -7.62 11.89
C ALA A 148 -5.80 -7.57 11.42
N ILE A 149 -5.04 -6.59 11.91
CA ILE A 149 -3.61 -6.45 11.60
C ILE A 149 -2.84 -7.64 12.17
N ASP A 150 -3.12 -8.04 13.41
CA ASP A 150 -2.42 -9.14 14.07
C ASP A 150 -2.72 -10.49 13.41
N ILE A 151 -3.98 -10.74 13.01
CA ILE A 151 -4.37 -11.92 12.23
C ILE A 151 -3.64 -11.93 10.89
N LEU A 152 -3.63 -10.80 10.17
CA LEU A 152 -2.98 -10.71 8.88
C LEU A 152 -1.46 -10.95 8.99
N LYS A 153 -0.82 -10.39 10.04
CA LYS A 153 0.58 -10.66 10.38
C LYS A 153 0.80 -12.14 10.68
N ALA A 154 -0.06 -12.77 11.47
CA ALA A 154 0.04 -14.20 11.77
C ALA A 154 -0.11 -15.06 10.49
N CYS A 155 -1.02 -14.70 9.59
CA CYS A 155 -1.21 -15.39 8.31
C CYS A 155 -0.04 -15.22 7.33
N HIS A 156 0.83 -14.22 7.51
CA HIS A 156 1.98 -13.97 6.65
C HIS A 156 3.32 -14.42 7.26
N TYR A 157 3.58 -14.04 8.51
CA TYR A 157 4.81 -14.30 9.26
C TYR A 157 4.76 -15.58 10.09
N GLY A 158 3.56 -16.11 10.36
CA GLY A 158 3.40 -17.28 11.23
C GLY A 158 3.94 -18.57 10.61
N PRO A 159 3.93 -19.67 11.38
CA PRO A 159 4.45 -20.97 10.95
C PRO A 159 3.84 -21.47 9.62
N ASN A 160 2.56 -21.15 9.40
CA ASN A 160 1.81 -21.51 8.21
C ASN A 160 1.77 -20.41 7.14
N GLY A 161 2.39 -19.25 7.39
CA GLY A 161 2.27 -18.06 6.54
C GLY A 161 3.25 -18.02 5.37
N GLY A 162 4.44 -18.61 5.54
CA GLY A 162 5.37 -18.92 4.45
C GLY A 162 5.81 -17.75 3.58
N HIS A 163 5.60 -16.50 4.00
CA HIS A 163 5.80 -15.30 3.19
C HIS A 163 5.11 -15.35 1.82
N HIS A 164 3.91 -15.93 1.76
CA HIS A 164 3.16 -16.04 0.51
C HIS A 164 2.72 -14.67 -0.03
N GLY A 165 2.42 -14.64 -1.34
CA GLY A 165 1.88 -13.45 -1.99
C GLY A 165 0.55 -12.98 -1.37
N PRO A 166 0.11 -11.75 -1.68
CA PRO A 166 -1.01 -11.12 -1.00
C PRO A 166 -2.33 -11.87 -1.16
N ASN A 167 -2.60 -12.42 -2.34
CA ASN A 167 -3.84 -13.19 -2.59
C ASN A 167 -3.90 -14.47 -1.76
N TYR A 168 -2.76 -15.15 -1.57
CA TYR A 168 -2.72 -16.37 -0.77
C TYR A 168 -2.77 -16.05 0.72
N THR A 169 -2.13 -14.95 1.15
CA THR A 169 -2.24 -14.44 2.52
C THR A 169 -3.70 -14.11 2.85
N ALA A 170 -4.40 -13.40 1.96
CA ALA A 170 -5.83 -13.13 2.08
C ALA A 170 -6.66 -14.43 2.15
N LYS A 171 -6.33 -15.42 1.30
CA LYS A 171 -6.98 -16.75 1.35
C LYS A 171 -6.79 -17.44 2.69
N ASN A 172 -5.59 -17.37 3.29
CA ASN A 172 -5.33 -17.93 4.61
C ASN A 172 -6.18 -17.26 5.71
N VAL A 173 -6.42 -15.95 5.62
CA VAL A 173 -7.34 -15.24 6.51
C VAL A 173 -8.75 -15.81 6.40
N PHE A 174 -9.27 -15.97 5.17
CA PHE A 174 -10.60 -16.57 4.95
C PHE A 174 -10.68 -18.02 5.44
N ASN A 175 -9.66 -18.83 5.16
CA ASN A 175 -9.58 -20.22 5.63
C ASN A 175 -9.50 -20.31 7.17
N SER A 176 -9.02 -19.27 7.82
CA SER A 176 -8.98 -19.16 9.29
C SER A 176 -10.32 -18.65 9.86
N GLY A 177 -11.32 -18.43 9.03
CA GLY A 177 -12.68 -18.05 9.44
C GLY A 177 -12.86 -16.56 9.73
N PHE A 178 -11.98 -15.69 9.22
CA PHE A 178 -12.06 -14.25 9.45
C PHE A 178 -12.44 -13.47 8.19
N TYR A 179 -13.13 -12.34 8.38
CA TYR A 179 -13.58 -11.46 7.31
C TYR A 179 -13.40 -9.98 7.68
N TRP A 180 -12.95 -9.17 6.73
CA TRP A 180 -13.19 -7.73 6.70
C TRP A 180 -13.13 -7.23 5.25
N PRO A 181 -13.77 -6.08 4.93
CA PRO A 181 -13.93 -5.65 3.54
C PRO A 181 -12.62 -5.41 2.77
N THR A 182 -11.53 -5.10 3.48
CA THR A 182 -10.28 -4.61 2.89
C THR A 182 -9.14 -5.61 2.91
N ILE A 183 -9.40 -6.89 3.26
CA ILE A 183 -8.39 -7.96 3.40
C ILE A 183 -7.37 -7.95 2.25
N TYR A 184 -7.81 -7.92 1.01
CA TYR A 184 -6.91 -7.99 -0.15
C TYR A 184 -5.97 -6.79 -0.25
N ARG A 185 -6.48 -5.58 0.02
CA ARG A 185 -5.68 -4.36 0.01
C ARG A 185 -4.69 -4.38 1.17
N ASP A 186 -5.16 -4.70 2.37
CA ASP A 186 -4.33 -4.73 3.56
C ASP A 186 -3.24 -5.81 3.45
N ALA A 187 -3.55 -6.97 2.83
CA ALA A 187 -2.59 -8.01 2.49
C ALA A 187 -1.56 -7.54 1.47
N GLN A 188 -1.96 -6.77 0.45
CA GLN A 188 -1.04 -6.16 -0.51
C GLN A 188 -0.07 -5.20 0.18
N ASP A 189 -0.59 -4.32 1.02
CA ASP A 189 0.22 -3.35 1.76
C ASP A 189 1.21 -4.05 2.71
N LEU A 190 0.76 -5.08 3.45
CA LEU A 190 1.63 -5.86 4.33
C LEU A 190 2.75 -6.56 3.56
N VAL A 191 2.43 -7.28 2.47
CA VAL A 191 3.42 -8.02 1.69
C VAL A 191 4.40 -7.07 0.99
N LYS A 192 3.92 -5.93 0.51
CA LYS A 192 4.75 -4.89 -0.12
C LYS A 192 5.79 -4.32 0.86
N ASN A 193 5.41 -4.15 2.12
CA ASN A 193 6.28 -3.58 3.16
C ASN A 193 7.12 -4.65 3.89
N CYS A 194 6.91 -5.95 3.62
CA CYS A 194 7.64 -7.03 4.25
C CYS A 194 9.12 -7.09 3.79
N ASP A 195 10.06 -6.95 4.73
CA ASP A 195 11.51 -6.96 4.47
C ASP A 195 11.96 -8.26 3.76
N VAL A 196 11.51 -9.41 4.24
CA VAL A 196 11.91 -10.72 3.72
C VAL A 196 11.43 -10.87 2.26
N CYS A 197 10.18 -10.52 1.98
CA CYS A 197 9.61 -10.55 0.64
C CYS A 197 10.34 -9.57 -0.29
N GLN A 198 10.60 -8.35 0.17
CA GLN A 198 11.34 -7.35 -0.60
C GLN A 198 12.77 -7.81 -0.91
N ARG A 199 13.49 -8.47 0.01
CA ARG A 199 14.87 -8.94 -0.26
C ARG A 199 14.96 -10.12 -1.21
N GLN A 200 13.91 -10.94 -1.30
CA GLN A 200 13.85 -12.10 -2.18
C GLN A 200 13.20 -11.82 -3.53
N GLY A 201 12.34 -10.80 -3.61
CA GLY A 201 11.64 -10.43 -4.83
C GLY A 201 12.59 -10.06 -5.97
N LYS A 202 12.28 -10.53 -7.18
CA LYS A 202 12.99 -10.15 -8.42
C LYS A 202 12.75 -8.66 -8.70
N SER A 203 13.72 -7.99 -9.33
CA SER A 203 13.45 -6.66 -9.91
C SER A 203 12.48 -6.80 -11.07
N SER A 204 11.54 -5.86 -11.17
CA SER A 204 10.71 -5.68 -12.34
C SER A 204 11.28 -4.56 -13.21
N GLN A 205 10.96 -4.53 -14.51
CA GLN A 205 11.36 -3.42 -15.40
C GLN A 205 10.87 -2.05 -14.91
N ARG A 206 9.84 -2.00 -14.06
CA ARG A 206 9.34 -0.74 -13.46
C ARG A 206 10.27 -0.18 -12.39
N ASP A 207 11.13 -1.03 -11.83
CA ASP A 207 12.11 -0.63 -10.81
C ASP A 207 13.40 -0.10 -11.45
N GLU A 208 13.60 -0.32 -12.76
CA GLU A 208 14.80 0.11 -13.47
C GLU A 208 14.78 1.62 -13.72
N MET A 209 15.83 2.31 -13.27
CA MET A 209 16.00 3.72 -13.59
C MET A 209 16.28 3.93 -15.08
N PRO A 210 15.69 4.93 -15.75
CA PRO A 210 15.98 5.16 -17.17
C PRO A 210 17.47 5.46 -17.39
N GLN A 211 18.09 4.71 -18.30
CA GLN A 211 19.44 4.97 -18.76
C GLN A 211 19.42 6.05 -19.84
N ASN A 212 20.04 7.19 -19.54
CA ASN A 212 20.40 8.15 -20.57
C ASN A 212 21.72 7.72 -21.20
N SER A 213 21.82 7.81 -22.53
CA SER A 213 23.09 7.63 -23.22
C SER A 213 24.11 8.63 -22.69
N ILE A 214 25.34 8.17 -22.47
CA ILE A 214 26.46 9.07 -22.25
C ILE A 214 26.58 9.91 -23.52
N GLN A 215 26.38 11.22 -23.42
CA GLN A 215 26.64 12.13 -24.53
C GLN A 215 28.15 12.16 -24.75
N VAL A 216 28.59 11.52 -25.83
CA VAL A 216 29.98 11.56 -26.29
C VAL A 216 30.00 12.54 -27.44
N CYS A 217 30.80 13.60 -27.32
CA CYS A 217 30.82 14.67 -28.30
C CYS A 217 32.00 14.57 -29.28
N GLU A 218 33.09 13.90 -28.88
CA GLU A 218 34.33 13.82 -29.67
C GLU A 218 34.83 12.37 -29.81
N ILE A 219 35.60 12.12 -30.87
CA ILE A 219 36.22 10.80 -31.13
C ILE A 219 37.28 10.56 -30.05
N PHE A 220 37.29 9.37 -29.44
CA PHE A 220 38.17 9.02 -28.31
C PHE A 220 37.94 9.82 -27.03
N ASP A 221 36.78 10.47 -26.88
CA ASP A 221 36.40 11.15 -25.63
C ASP A 221 36.12 10.12 -24.51
N VAL A 222 35.42 9.03 -24.84
CA VAL A 222 35.12 7.93 -23.91
C VAL A 222 35.49 6.58 -24.51
N LEU A 223 36.43 5.89 -23.87
CA LEU A 223 36.85 4.53 -24.23
C LEU A 223 36.34 3.52 -23.20
N GLY A 224 35.55 2.55 -23.66
CA GLY A 224 35.11 1.40 -22.86
C GLY A 224 36.10 0.25 -22.98
N ILE A 225 36.56 -0.29 -21.86
CA ILE A 225 37.53 -1.38 -21.83
C ILE A 225 36.98 -2.56 -21.05
N ASP A 226 37.12 -3.76 -21.60
CA ASP A 226 36.64 -5.00 -21.00
C ASP A 226 37.55 -6.20 -21.31
N PHE A 227 37.50 -7.22 -20.47
CA PHE A 227 38.17 -8.50 -20.66
C PHE A 227 37.16 -9.60 -20.96
N MET A 228 37.40 -10.33 -22.05
CA MET A 228 36.71 -11.58 -22.33
C MET A 228 37.59 -12.76 -21.90
N GLY A 229 37.01 -13.74 -21.20
CA GLY A 229 37.68 -14.97 -20.79
C GLY A 229 37.37 -15.39 -19.34
N PRO A 230 38.05 -16.42 -18.81
CA PRO A 230 39.13 -17.17 -19.45
C PRO A 230 38.65 -18.12 -20.55
N PHE A 231 39.37 -18.14 -21.67
CA PHE A 231 39.20 -19.09 -22.76
C PHE A 231 40.21 -20.25 -22.67
N SER A 232 39.96 -21.31 -23.46
CA SER A 232 40.97 -22.35 -23.71
C SER A 232 42.26 -21.71 -24.23
N SER A 233 43.38 -22.05 -23.61
CA SER A 233 44.68 -21.45 -23.89
C SER A 233 45.10 -21.65 -25.35
N SER A 234 45.37 -20.57 -26.06
CA SER A 234 45.94 -20.57 -27.42
C SER A 234 47.18 -19.68 -27.45
N ARG A 235 48.34 -20.26 -27.79
CA ARG A 235 49.66 -19.58 -27.70
C ARG A 235 49.87 -18.88 -26.35
N GLU A 236 49.54 -19.58 -25.26
CA GLU A 236 49.60 -19.10 -23.86
C GLU A 236 48.64 -17.95 -23.51
N ASN A 237 47.82 -17.47 -24.43
CA ASN A 237 46.81 -16.45 -24.16
C ASN A 237 45.49 -17.09 -23.74
N LYS A 238 44.87 -16.51 -22.70
CA LYS A 238 43.62 -16.97 -22.11
C LYS A 238 42.54 -15.89 -22.09
N TYR A 239 42.91 -14.64 -22.29
CA TYR A 239 42.01 -13.50 -22.23
C TYR A 239 42.09 -12.67 -23.50
N ILE A 240 41.04 -11.94 -23.81
CA ILE A 240 41.02 -10.93 -24.86
C ILE A 240 40.64 -9.61 -24.19
N LEU A 241 41.55 -8.64 -24.20
CA LEU A 241 41.26 -7.27 -23.79
C LEU A 241 40.68 -6.53 -24.99
N VAL A 242 39.52 -5.94 -24.84
CA VAL A 242 38.83 -5.18 -25.88
C VAL A 242 38.70 -3.73 -25.41
N ALA A 243 39.01 -2.79 -26.29
CA ALA A 243 38.74 -1.37 -26.10
C ALA A 243 37.85 -0.87 -27.23
N VAL A 244 36.77 -0.19 -26.87
CA VAL A 244 35.75 0.31 -27.79
C VAL A 244 35.56 1.81 -27.59
N ASP A 245 35.74 2.59 -28.65
CA ASP A 245 35.38 4.00 -28.65
C ASP A 245 33.85 4.16 -28.65
N TYR A 246 33.32 4.96 -27.72
CA TYR A 246 31.87 5.03 -27.53
C TYR A 246 31.16 5.82 -28.64
N LEU A 247 31.84 6.74 -29.33
CA LEU A 247 31.26 7.55 -30.41
C LEU A 247 31.23 6.77 -31.73
N THR A 248 32.40 6.37 -32.21
CA THR A 248 32.58 5.73 -33.52
C THR A 248 32.30 4.24 -33.50
N LYS A 249 32.24 3.62 -32.31
CA LYS A 249 32.21 2.17 -32.11
C LYS A 249 33.43 1.45 -32.68
N TRP A 250 34.54 2.17 -32.90
CA TRP A 250 35.81 1.56 -33.29
C TRP A 250 36.34 0.66 -32.18
N VAL A 251 36.90 -0.51 -32.56
CA VAL A 251 37.32 -1.55 -31.63
C VAL A 251 38.78 -1.92 -31.83
N GLU A 252 39.54 -1.96 -30.74
CA GLU A 252 40.87 -2.56 -30.66
C GLU A 252 40.81 -3.76 -29.72
N ALA A 253 41.34 -4.92 -30.14
CA ALA A 253 41.35 -6.12 -29.32
C ALA A 253 42.75 -6.76 -29.25
N LYS A 254 43.12 -7.26 -28.08
CA LYS A 254 44.42 -7.91 -27.85
C LYS A 254 44.30 -9.16 -27.00
N ALA A 255 44.84 -10.27 -27.51
CA ALA A 255 44.97 -11.51 -26.76
C ALA A 255 46.08 -11.40 -25.69
N LEU A 256 45.79 -11.85 -24.47
CA LEU A 256 46.66 -11.72 -23.30
C LEU A 256 46.67 -13.01 -22.45
N PRO A 257 47.79 -13.33 -21.78
CA PRO A 257 47.90 -14.51 -20.90
C PRO A 257 47.21 -14.31 -19.54
N THR A 258 47.06 -13.06 -19.09
CA THR A 258 46.56 -12.66 -17.77
C THR A 258 45.59 -11.47 -17.90
N ASN A 259 44.75 -11.25 -16.88
CA ASN A 259 43.86 -10.09 -16.76
C ASN A 259 44.39 -9.01 -15.78
N ASP A 260 45.71 -8.97 -15.53
CA ASP A 260 46.35 -8.04 -14.59
C ASP A 260 46.36 -6.58 -15.09
N ALA A 261 46.38 -5.62 -14.15
CA ALA A 261 46.51 -4.19 -14.47
C ALA A 261 47.76 -3.85 -15.32
N ARG A 262 48.86 -4.59 -15.16
CA ARG A 262 50.11 -4.37 -15.92
C ARG A 262 49.91 -4.51 -17.44
N VAL A 263 49.16 -5.53 -17.87
CA VAL A 263 48.92 -5.76 -19.29
C VAL A 263 47.96 -4.73 -19.87
N VAL A 264 46.97 -4.28 -19.08
CA VAL A 264 46.07 -3.17 -19.42
C VAL A 264 46.85 -1.87 -19.60
N CYS A 265 47.72 -1.50 -18.66
CA CYS A 265 48.52 -0.28 -18.78
C CYS A 265 49.42 -0.30 -20.02
N LYS A 266 50.01 -1.45 -20.38
CA LYS A 266 50.83 -1.56 -21.59
C LYS A 266 50.00 -1.37 -22.86
N PHE A 267 48.80 -1.93 -22.89
CA PHE A 267 47.86 -1.77 -24.00
C PHE A 267 47.41 -0.31 -24.14
N LEU A 268 47.00 0.32 -23.03
CA LEU A 268 46.57 1.72 -23.00
C LEU A 268 47.66 2.70 -23.41
N LYS A 269 48.89 2.50 -22.94
CA LYS A 269 50.03 3.35 -23.34
C LYS A 269 50.25 3.34 -24.86
N ASN A 270 50.10 2.19 -25.50
CA ASN A 270 50.20 2.10 -26.95
C ASN A 270 49.06 2.84 -27.65
N LEU A 271 47.83 2.70 -27.15
CA LEU A 271 46.66 3.35 -27.72
C LEU A 271 46.74 4.88 -27.55
N PHE A 272 47.17 5.37 -26.38
CA PHE A 272 47.35 6.79 -26.11
C PHE A 272 48.49 7.40 -26.91
N ALA A 273 49.53 6.62 -27.23
CA ALA A 273 50.61 7.08 -28.09
C ALA A 273 50.16 7.31 -29.54
N ILE A 274 49.10 6.64 -30.00
CA ILE A 274 48.59 6.73 -31.37
C ILE A 274 47.47 7.78 -31.47
N PHE A 275 46.53 7.78 -30.51
CA PHE A 275 45.29 8.55 -30.60
C PHE A 275 45.21 9.72 -29.60
N GLY A 276 46.19 9.86 -28.71
CA GLY A 276 46.15 10.82 -27.62
C GLY A 276 45.46 10.27 -26.37
N THR A 277 45.43 11.08 -25.30
CA THR A 277 44.82 10.68 -24.02
C THR A 277 43.32 11.00 -24.05
N PRO A 278 42.42 10.02 -23.77
CA PRO A 278 40.99 10.27 -23.77
C PRO A 278 40.57 11.19 -22.63
N GLY A 279 39.45 11.90 -22.81
CA GLY A 279 38.85 12.74 -21.76
C GLY A 279 38.38 11.92 -20.56
N ALA A 280 37.88 10.71 -20.78
CA ALA A 280 37.53 9.76 -19.74
C ALA A 280 37.77 8.30 -20.16
N LEU A 281 38.18 7.48 -19.19
CA LEU A 281 38.31 6.03 -19.34
C LEU A 281 37.22 5.31 -18.54
N SER A 282 36.42 4.48 -19.21
CA SER A 282 35.39 3.64 -18.57
C SER A 282 35.83 2.18 -18.57
N VAL A 283 36.13 1.63 -17.40
CA VAL A 283 36.36 0.19 -17.23
C VAL A 283 35.02 -0.49 -16.98
N ILE A 284 34.65 -1.40 -17.87
CA ILE A 284 33.44 -2.20 -17.73
C ILE A 284 33.84 -3.43 -16.91
N GLU A 285 33.67 -3.38 -15.60
CA GLU A 285 33.76 -4.60 -14.81
C GLU A 285 32.48 -5.42 -15.06
N GLU A 286 32.59 -6.53 -15.79
CA GLU A 286 31.60 -7.61 -15.69
C GLU A 286 31.60 -8.13 -14.24
N CYS A 287 30.74 -7.54 -13.40
CA CYS A 287 30.45 -8.05 -12.06
C CYS A 287 29.79 -9.44 -12.17
N THR A 288 30.60 -10.49 -12.09
CA THR A 288 30.23 -11.92 -12.16
C THR A 288 29.62 -12.50 -10.88
N TYR A 289 29.22 -11.68 -9.91
CA TYR A 289 28.57 -12.15 -8.68
C TYR A 289 27.08 -11.82 -8.67
N LEU A 290 26.27 -12.64 -9.36
CA LEU A 290 24.83 -12.63 -9.20
C LEU A 290 24.48 -13.12 -7.79
N LYS A 291 24.17 -12.20 -6.88
CA LYS A 291 23.60 -12.55 -5.58
C LYS A 291 22.12 -12.93 -5.77
N SER A 292 21.69 -14.02 -5.14
CA SER A 292 20.29 -14.48 -5.17
C SER A 292 19.35 -13.63 -4.30
N ARG A 293 19.89 -12.66 -3.55
CA ARG A 293 19.15 -11.77 -2.63
C ARG A 293 19.67 -10.35 -2.71
N TRP A 294 18.78 -9.38 -2.50
CA TRP A 294 19.12 -7.97 -2.44
C TRP A 294 19.82 -7.60 -1.13
N SER A 295 20.88 -6.81 -1.22
CA SER A 295 21.56 -6.19 -0.08
C SER A 295 21.06 -4.77 0.15
N GLY A 296 21.01 -4.32 1.41
CA GLY A 296 20.49 -3.01 1.80
C GLY A 296 19.72 -3.08 3.12
N PRO A 297 18.93 -2.05 3.49
CA PRO A 297 18.71 -0.81 2.73
C PRO A 297 19.96 0.07 2.65
N PHE A 298 20.01 0.93 1.63
CA PHE A 298 21.04 1.96 1.46
C PHE A 298 20.36 3.29 1.15
N THR A 299 20.99 4.40 1.54
CA THR A 299 20.48 5.74 1.22
C THR A 299 21.14 6.26 -0.05
N ILE A 300 20.34 6.84 -0.95
CA ILE A 300 20.86 7.49 -2.15
C ILE A 300 21.48 8.82 -1.76
N SER A 301 22.76 9.00 -2.08
CA SER A 301 23.48 10.27 -1.84
C SER A 301 23.49 11.18 -3.06
N HIS A 302 23.59 10.60 -4.27
CA HIS A 302 23.62 11.36 -5.51
C HIS A 302 23.19 10.48 -6.69
N VAL A 303 22.38 11.02 -7.60
CA VAL A 303 21.99 10.38 -8.87
C VAL A 303 22.69 11.11 -10.00
N PHE A 304 23.45 10.40 -10.82
CA PHE A 304 24.11 10.98 -11.99
C PHE A 304 23.17 10.96 -13.20
N PRO A 305 23.26 11.94 -14.12
CA PRO A 305 22.37 12.02 -15.29
C PRO A 305 22.38 10.78 -16.18
N TYR A 306 23.48 10.03 -16.19
CA TYR A 306 23.71 8.82 -17.00
C TYR A 306 23.37 7.51 -16.26
N GLY A 307 22.51 7.56 -15.22
CA GLY A 307 21.95 6.37 -14.57
C GLY A 307 22.84 5.68 -13.54
N THR A 308 24.03 6.21 -13.25
CA THR A 308 24.81 5.77 -12.08
C THR A 308 24.27 6.42 -10.81
N VAL A 309 24.23 5.67 -9.71
CA VAL A 309 23.75 6.15 -8.41
C VAL A 309 24.83 5.92 -7.36
N LYS A 310 25.14 6.96 -6.58
CA LYS A 310 26.04 6.89 -5.43
C LYS A 310 25.23 6.59 -4.17
N LEU A 311 25.51 5.46 -3.54
CA LEU A 311 24.88 5.02 -2.30
C LEU A 311 25.77 5.31 -1.10
N SER A 312 25.16 5.66 0.03
CA SER A 312 25.83 5.73 1.33
C SER A 312 25.58 4.46 2.15
N LYS A 313 26.59 4.09 2.95
CA LYS A 313 26.52 3.03 3.96
C LYS A 313 26.76 3.66 5.34
N PRO A 314 26.13 3.12 6.40
CA PRO A 314 26.42 3.57 7.76
C PRO A 314 27.90 3.37 8.15
N ASP A 315 28.49 2.24 7.77
CA ASP A 315 29.79 1.79 8.29
C ASP A 315 30.89 1.75 7.21
N GLY A 316 30.80 2.56 6.16
CA GLY A 316 31.81 2.48 5.10
C GLY A 316 31.72 3.57 4.04
N PRO A 317 32.71 3.59 3.12
CA PRO A 317 32.74 4.58 2.05
C PRO A 317 31.55 4.43 1.11
N ASN A 318 31.07 5.57 0.62
CA ASN A 318 30.06 5.60 -0.41
C ASN A 318 30.58 4.88 -1.66
N PHE A 319 29.70 4.12 -2.31
CA PHE A 319 30.04 3.37 -3.52
C PHE A 319 29.01 3.65 -4.61
N LYS A 320 29.41 3.44 -5.86
CA LYS A 320 28.56 3.68 -7.03
C LYS A 320 28.00 2.37 -7.55
N VAL A 321 26.75 2.37 -7.97
CA VAL A 321 26.10 1.26 -8.66
C VAL A 321 25.35 1.78 -9.88
N ASN A 322 25.09 0.90 -10.84
CA ASN A 322 24.12 1.18 -11.90
C ASN A 322 22.71 1.23 -11.30
N GLY A 323 21.92 2.27 -11.62
CA GLY A 323 20.54 2.45 -11.17
C GLY A 323 19.60 1.30 -11.55
N HIS A 324 19.89 0.54 -12.62
CA HIS A 324 19.14 -0.69 -12.94
C HIS A 324 19.32 -1.80 -11.90
N ARG A 325 20.38 -1.72 -11.08
CA ARG A 325 20.65 -2.64 -9.97
C ARG A 325 20.18 -2.07 -8.63
N LEU A 326 19.19 -1.19 -8.67
CA LEU A 326 18.51 -0.64 -7.51
C LEU A 326 17.01 -0.91 -7.61
N LYS A 327 16.38 -0.95 -6.44
CA LYS A 327 14.93 -0.96 -6.31
C LYS A 327 14.53 -0.24 -5.03
N HIS A 328 13.32 0.28 -5.00
CA HIS A 328 12.79 0.93 -3.80
C HIS A 328 12.59 -0.08 -2.68
N TYR A 329 12.86 0.36 -1.46
CA TYR A 329 12.59 -0.39 -0.24
C TYR A 329 11.53 0.38 0.56
N PHE A 330 10.46 -0.31 0.92
CA PHE A 330 9.24 0.25 1.54
C PHE A 330 9.06 -0.16 3.01
N GLY A 331 10.05 -0.79 3.64
CA GLY A 331 10.00 -1.09 5.08
C GLY A 331 9.96 0.19 5.93
N GLU A 332 9.44 0.09 7.16
CA GLU A 332 9.31 1.25 8.06
C GLU A 332 10.65 1.95 8.35
N ASP A 333 10.53 3.25 8.65
CA ASP A 333 11.56 4.29 8.69
C ASP A 333 12.97 3.80 9.01
N ILE A 334 13.86 3.97 8.02
CA ILE A 334 15.29 4.15 8.30
C ILE A 334 15.36 5.32 9.29
N PRO A 335 15.97 5.18 10.49
CA PRO A 335 16.09 6.28 11.43
C PRO A 335 16.63 7.49 10.66
N LYS A 336 15.85 8.57 10.63
CA LYS A 336 16.33 9.86 10.11
C LYS A 336 17.52 10.26 10.97
N MET A 337 18.73 9.87 10.56
CA MET A 337 19.91 10.60 10.98
C MET A 337 19.74 11.98 10.39
N VAL A 338 19.54 12.94 11.29
CA VAL A 338 19.45 14.37 11.05
C VAL A 338 20.61 14.75 10.13
N VAL A 339 20.30 14.96 8.85
CA VAL A 339 21.13 15.80 7.99
C VAL A 339 20.52 17.18 8.10
N PRO A 340 21.16 18.14 8.80
CA PRO A 340 20.74 19.52 8.70
C PRO A 340 21.00 19.99 7.26
N ASP A 341 20.02 20.72 6.73
CA ASP A 341 20.06 21.46 5.47
C ASP A 341 19.88 20.65 4.17
N LEU A 342 18.61 20.51 3.79
CA LEU A 342 18.20 20.54 2.39
C LEU A 342 17.20 21.67 2.22
N GLN A 343 17.68 22.80 1.71
CA GLN A 343 16.85 23.91 1.25
C GLN A 343 15.88 23.39 0.20
N THR A 344 14.59 23.40 0.52
CA THR A 344 13.52 23.25 -0.45
C THR A 344 13.53 24.47 -1.37
N PHE A 345 13.80 24.25 -2.66
CA PHE A 345 13.61 25.28 -3.68
C PHE A 345 12.14 25.75 -3.71
N PRO A 346 11.88 27.05 -3.95
CA PRO A 346 10.52 27.57 -4.07
C PRO A 346 9.83 26.93 -5.28
N LYS A 347 8.55 26.56 -5.12
CA LYS A 347 7.66 26.33 -6.26
C LYS A 347 7.31 27.71 -6.84
N ASP A 348 7.78 27.99 -8.04
CA ASP A 348 7.30 29.12 -8.82
C ASP A 348 5.82 28.91 -9.22
N HIS A 349 5.13 30.06 -9.31
CA HIS A 349 3.70 30.27 -9.49
C HIS A 349 3.11 29.76 -10.80
#